data_AF-A0A7L5E0M1-F1
#
_entry.id   AF-A0A7L5E0M1-F1
#
_cell.length_a   1.000
_cell.length_b   1.000
_cell.length_c   1.000
_cell.angle_alpha   90.00
_cell.angle_beta   90.00
_cell.angle_gamma   90.00
#
_symmetry.space_group_name_H-M   'P 1'
#
loop_
_entity.id
_entity.type
_entity.pdbx_description
1 polymer ?
#
loop_
_entity_poly.entity_id
_entity_poly.type
_entity_poly.pdbx_seq_one_letter_code
_entity_poly.pdbx_strand_id
1 'polypeptide(L)'
;MMGSNILEERMLEDTLLLFQGGKATDLTAAQGVNLIDGWLMALQGDPNIGQVEGQLNQLREALQNPQPNEATIKSLLLSLADETQTAAEGPNAEGTWTGKLESLSKILRHFGSSI
;
A
#
# COMPACT_ATOMS: atom_id res chain seq x y z
N MET A 1 1.73 -16.20 -21.47
CA MET A 1 2.52 -15.49 -20.44
C MET A 1 1.66 -15.52 -19.17
N MET A 2 1.99 -16.37 -18.19
CA MET A 2 1.19 -16.59 -16.97
C MET A 2 2.16 -16.76 -15.79
N GLY A 3 2.86 -15.69 -15.41
CA GLY A 3 3.91 -15.75 -14.38
C GLY A 3 3.96 -14.59 -13.40
N SER A 4 3.31 -13.45 -13.69
CA SER A 4 3.42 -12.24 -12.87
C SER A 4 2.47 -12.24 -11.67
N ASN A 5 1.21 -12.64 -11.85
CA ASN A 5 0.16 -12.53 -10.82
C ASN A 5 0.41 -13.35 -9.54
N ILE A 6 1.11 -14.49 -9.61
CA ILE A 6 1.27 -15.38 -8.43
C ILE A 6 2.28 -14.80 -7.43
N LEU A 7 3.33 -14.13 -7.91
CA LEU A 7 4.33 -13.49 -7.04
C LEU A 7 3.74 -12.25 -6.38
N GLU A 8 2.98 -11.47 -7.15
CA GLU A 8 2.27 -10.28 -6.69
C GLU A 8 1.26 -10.63 -5.61
N GLU A 9 0.46 -11.68 -5.81
CA GLU A 9 -0.49 -12.17 -4.79
C GLU A 9 0.20 -12.65 -3.51
N ARG A 10 1.32 -13.37 -3.64
CA ARG A 10 2.07 -13.84 -2.48
C ARG A 10 2.66 -12.72 -1.64
N MET A 11 3.26 -11.71 -2.27
CA MET A 11 3.82 -10.59 -1.53
C MET A 11 2.73 -9.81 -0.80
N LEU A 12 1.56 -9.68 -1.41
CA LEU A 12 0.36 -9.12 -0.81
C LEU A 12 -0.09 -9.91 0.42
N GLU A 13 -0.19 -11.25 0.30
CA GLU A 13 -0.55 -12.14 1.41
C GLU A 13 0.49 -12.09 2.54
N ASP A 14 1.78 -12.13 2.21
CA ASP A 14 2.88 -12.03 3.19
C ASP A 14 2.83 -10.71 3.95
N THR A 15 2.48 -9.63 3.25
CA THR A 15 2.23 -8.31 3.85
C THR A 15 1.07 -8.39 4.84
N LEU A 16 -0.09 -8.94 4.42
CA LEU A 16 -1.26 -9.10 5.27
C LEU A 16 -0.99 -9.98 6.50
N LEU A 17 -0.19 -11.04 6.36
CA LEU A 17 0.21 -11.94 7.44
C LEU A 17 1.16 -11.27 8.44
N LEU A 18 2.12 -10.47 7.97
CA LEU A 18 2.97 -9.64 8.82
C LEU A 18 2.12 -8.66 9.66
N PHE A 19 1.02 -8.15 9.10
CA PHE A 19 0.10 -7.26 9.81
C PHE A 19 -0.82 -7.98 10.80
N GLN A 20 -1.39 -9.13 10.42
CA GLN A 20 -2.21 -9.95 11.33
C GLN A 20 -1.41 -10.48 12.53
N GLY A 21 -0.08 -10.62 12.39
CA GLY A 21 0.84 -10.99 13.46
C GLY A 21 1.07 -9.94 14.55
N GLY A 22 0.52 -8.73 14.44
CA GLY A 22 0.37 -7.79 15.56
C GLY A 22 1.60 -6.94 15.95
N LYS A 23 2.62 -6.84 15.09
CA LYS A 23 3.80 -5.96 15.34
C LYS A 23 4.03 -4.94 14.22
N ALA A 24 2.99 -4.19 13.87
CA ALA A 24 3.13 -3.05 12.95
C ALA A 24 4.13 -1.99 13.47
N THR A 25 4.46 -1.99 14.77
CA THR A 25 5.39 -1.07 15.42
C THR A 25 6.88 -1.28 15.08
N ASP A 26 7.26 -2.39 14.44
CA ASP A 26 8.68 -2.71 14.17
C ASP A 26 9.09 -2.49 12.69
N LEU A 27 8.21 -1.91 11.86
CA LEU A 27 8.47 -1.78 10.43
C LEU A 27 9.43 -0.60 10.15
N THR A 28 10.60 -0.90 9.59
CA THR A 28 11.60 0.12 9.20
C THR A 28 11.21 0.81 7.89
N ALA A 29 11.75 2.01 7.62
CA ALA A 29 11.54 2.71 6.35
C ALA A 29 11.93 1.85 5.12
N ALA A 30 13.01 1.08 5.21
CA ALA A 30 13.45 0.18 4.14
C ALA A 30 12.45 -0.98 3.90
N GLN A 31 11.87 -1.54 4.96
CA GLN A 31 10.81 -2.54 4.82
C GLN A 31 9.55 -1.90 4.23
N GLY A 32 9.20 -0.68 4.63
CA GLY A 32 8.09 0.08 4.05
C GLY A 32 8.24 0.30 2.55
N VAL A 33 9.44 0.65 2.09
CA VAL A 33 9.76 0.80 0.66
C VAL A 33 9.57 -0.53 -0.09
N ASN A 34 10.08 -1.65 0.43
CA ASN A 34 9.93 -2.95 -0.21
C ASN A 34 8.46 -3.38 -0.33
N LEU A 35 7.64 -3.08 0.70
CA LEU A 35 6.21 -3.33 0.63
C LEU A 35 5.56 -2.50 -0.48
N ILE A 36 5.84 -1.19 -0.52
CA ILE A 36 5.31 -0.29 -1.55
C ILE A 36 5.71 -0.74 -2.95
N ASP A 37 6.95 -1.18 -3.15
CA ASP A 37 7.41 -1.72 -4.45
C ASP A 37 6.60 -2.96 -4.86
N GLY A 38 6.30 -3.86 -3.92
CA GLY A 38 5.43 -5.01 -4.17
C GLY A 38 4.00 -4.63 -4.57
N TRP A 39 3.46 -3.58 -3.95
CA TRP A 39 2.15 -3.04 -4.30
C TRP A 39 2.12 -2.36 -5.66
N LEU A 40 3.13 -1.56 -5.98
CA LEU A 40 3.27 -0.93 -7.30
C LEU A 40 3.36 -1.97 -8.41
N MET A 41 4.03 -3.10 -8.17
CA MET A 41 4.05 -4.22 -9.12
C MET A 41 2.68 -4.89 -9.25
N ALA A 42 1.98 -5.14 -8.14
CA ALA A 42 0.68 -5.79 -8.16
C ALA A 42 -0.39 -4.94 -8.85
N LEU A 43 -0.40 -3.64 -8.61
CA LEU A 43 -1.40 -2.71 -9.17
C LEU A 43 -1.11 -2.33 -10.63
N GLN A 44 0.06 -2.72 -11.16
CA GLN A 44 0.52 -2.32 -12.47
C GLN A 44 -0.44 -2.74 -13.58
N GLY A 45 -0.87 -1.76 -14.37
CA GLY A 45 -1.64 -1.99 -15.59
C GLY A 45 -3.15 -1.96 -15.43
N ASP A 46 -3.66 -1.66 -14.23
CA ASP A 46 -5.08 -1.35 -14.03
C ASP A 46 -5.31 0.17 -14.09
N PRO A 47 -6.00 0.67 -15.13
CA PRO A 47 -6.20 2.11 -15.34
C PRO A 47 -7.06 2.77 -14.26
N ASN A 48 -7.81 1.99 -13.47
CA ASN A 48 -8.66 2.52 -12.41
C ASN A 48 -7.88 2.84 -11.13
N ILE A 49 -6.62 2.41 -11.04
CA ILE A 49 -5.82 2.49 -9.80
C ILE A 49 -4.61 3.41 -9.94
N GLY A 50 -4.47 4.13 -11.06
CA GLY A 50 -3.33 5.03 -11.32
C GLY A 50 -3.17 6.16 -10.28
N GLN A 51 -4.25 6.59 -9.63
CA GLN A 51 -4.18 7.57 -8.53
C GLN A 51 -3.53 6.98 -7.27
N VAL A 52 -3.84 5.72 -6.94
CA VAL A 52 -3.21 4.98 -5.84
C VAL A 52 -1.74 4.71 -6.15
N GLU A 53 -1.41 4.31 -7.40
CA GLU A 53 -0.02 4.14 -7.83
C GLU A 53 0.79 5.44 -7.69
N GLY A 54 0.21 6.58 -8.04
CA GLY A 54 0.85 7.89 -7.89
C GLY A 54 1.18 8.22 -6.43
N GLN A 55 0.23 8.00 -5.52
CA GLN A 55 0.44 8.26 -4.09
C GLN A 55 1.40 7.24 -3.44
N LEU A 56 1.38 5.97 -3.88
CA LEU A 56 2.38 4.97 -3.47
C LEU A 56 3.79 5.40 -3.84
N ASN A 57 4.00 5.93 -5.05
CA ASN A 57 5.29 6.47 -5.46
C ASN A 57 5.72 7.67 -4.59
N GLN A 58 4.82 8.57 -4.24
CA GLN A 58 5.13 9.69 -3.34
C GLN A 58 5.54 9.22 -1.94
N LEU A 59 4.85 8.22 -1.39
CA LEU A 59 5.20 7.63 -0.11
C LEU A 59 6.57 6.95 -0.15
N ARG A 60 6.87 6.22 -1.24
CA ARG A 60 8.18 5.60 -1.48
C ARG A 60 9.30 6.64 -1.47
N GLU A 61 9.14 7.72 -2.22
CA GLU A 61 10.12 8.81 -2.28
C GLU A 61 10.33 9.47 -0.91
N ALA A 62 9.24 9.70 -0.16
CA ALA A 62 9.30 10.27 1.19
C ALA A 62 10.08 9.37 2.18
N LEU A 63 9.89 8.05 2.10
CA LEU A 63 10.61 7.07 2.93
C LEU A 63 12.09 6.91 2.53
N GLN A 64 12.42 7.14 1.26
CA GLN A 64 13.80 7.10 0.75
C GLN A 64 14.55 8.41 1.00
N ASN A 65 13.87 9.46 1.45
CA ASN A 65 14.50 10.73 1.76
C ASN A 65 15.56 10.56 2.89
N PRO A 66 16.78 11.10 2.74
CA PRO A 66 17.81 11.04 3.80
C PRO A 66 17.36 11.63 5.15
N GLN A 67 16.39 12.55 5.13
CA GLN A 67 15.73 13.10 6.30
C GLN A 67 14.21 12.99 6.13
N PRO A 68 13.63 11.82 6.42
CA PRO A 68 12.19 11.60 6.27
C PRO A 68 11.43 12.54 7.21
N ASN A 69 10.44 13.26 6.67
CA ASN A 69 9.55 14.09 7.49
C ASN A 69 8.36 13.24 7.94
N GLU A 70 8.31 12.93 9.24
CA GLU A 70 7.25 12.11 9.84
C GLU A 70 5.85 12.67 9.61
N ALA A 71 5.66 14.00 9.67
CA ALA A 71 4.37 14.62 9.40
C ALA A 71 3.94 14.45 7.93
N THR A 72 4.89 14.55 7.00
CA THR A 72 4.64 14.28 5.58
C THR A 72 4.29 12.82 5.34
N ILE A 73 5.05 11.88 5.92
CA ILE A 73 4.82 10.44 5.80
C ILE A 73 3.45 10.07 6.37
N LYS A 74 3.12 10.59 7.56
CA LYS A 74 1.80 10.42 8.19
C LYS A 74 0.67 10.90 7.30
N SER A 75 0.80 12.11 6.73
CA SER A 75 -0.21 12.64 5.82
C SER A 75 -0.37 11.75 4.58
N LEU A 76 0.74 11.31 3.97
CA LEU A 76 0.71 10.43 2.81
C LEU A 76 0.07 9.08 3.12
N LEU A 77 0.37 8.48 4.27
CA LEU A 77 -0.24 7.21 4.71
C LEU A 77 -1.75 7.32 4.89
N LEU A 78 -2.22 8.40 5.54
CA LEU A 78 -3.65 8.62 5.76
C LEU A 78 -4.39 8.93 4.46
N SER A 79 -3.83 9.78 3.59
CA SER A 79 -4.41 10.08 2.28
C SER A 79 -4.46 8.84 1.39
N LEU A 80 -3.40 8.03 1.38
CA LEU A 80 -3.36 6.79 0.63
C LEU A 80 -4.37 5.77 1.15
N ALA A 81 -4.62 5.73 2.46
CA ALA A 81 -5.68 4.92 3.04
C ALA A 81 -7.07 5.32 2.56
N ASP A 82 -7.36 6.63 2.55
CA ASP A 82 -8.65 7.15 2.05
C ASP A 82 -8.83 6.87 0.55
N GLU A 83 -7.76 7.02 -0.24
CA GLU A 83 -7.76 6.77 -1.68
C GLU A 83 -7.95 5.29 -2.00
N THR A 84 -7.24 4.40 -1.31
CA THR A 84 -7.40 2.95 -1.49
C THR A 84 -8.78 2.46 -1.05
N GLN A 85 -9.37 3.05 0.00
CA GLN A 85 -10.76 2.79 0.37
C GLN A 85 -11.71 3.21 -0.75
N THR A 86 -11.53 4.41 -1.30
CA THR A 86 -12.36 4.94 -2.38
C THR A 86 -12.25 4.08 -3.64
N ALA A 87 -11.03 3.63 -3.98
CA ALA A 87 -10.79 2.73 -5.09
C ALA A 87 -11.42 1.34 -4.86
N ALA A 88 -11.46 0.86 -3.62
CA ALA A 88 -12.13 -0.38 -3.25
C ALA A 88 -13.66 -0.29 -3.33
N GLU A 89 -14.24 0.86 -2.98
CA GLU A 89 -15.69 1.08 -2.96
C GLU A 89 -16.26 1.63 -4.28
N GLY A 90 -15.38 2.00 -5.21
CA GLY A 90 -15.74 2.64 -6.46
C GLY A 90 -16.55 1.75 -7.41
N PRO A 91 -17.30 2.33 -8.36
CA PRO A 91 -18.12 1.57 -9.32
C PRO A 91 -17.30 0.68 -10.26
N ASN A 92 -15.99 0.93 -10.37
CA ASN A 92 -15.05 0.13 -11.17
C ASN A 92 -14.30 -0.92 -10.32
N ALA A 93 -14.64 -1.08 -9.04
CA ALA A 93 -14.03 -2.05 -8.14
C ALA A 93 -14.59 -3.46 -8.41
N GLU A 94 -14.31 -4.03 -9.59
CA GLU A 94 -14.70 -5.40 -9.90
C GLU A 94 -13.69 -6.41 -9.32
N GLY A 95 -14.12 -7.08 -8.24
CA GLY A 95 -13.75 -8.46 -7.86
C GLY A 95 -12.33 -8.70 -7.34
N THR A 96 -11.31 -8.41 -8.14
CA THR A 96 -9.92 -8.84 -7.86
C THR A 96 -9.23 -7.95 -6.84
N TRP A 97 -9.59 -6.66 -6.82
CA TRP A 97 -8.88 -5.64 -6.05
C TRP A 97 -9.62 -5.17 -4.79
N THR A 98 -10.94 -5.28 -4.74
CA THR A 98 -11.79 -4.78 -3.64
C THR A 98 -11.27 -5.20 -2.26
N GLY A 99 -11.08 -6.51 -2.02
CA GLY A 99 -10.61 -6.99 -0.73
C GLY A 99 -9.14 -6.65 -0.43
N LYS A 100 -8.31 -6.57 -1.48
CA LYS A 100 -6.88 -6.23 -1.37
C LYS A 100 -6.70 -4.74 -1.03
N LEU A 101 -7.41 -3.86 -1.72
CA LEU A 101 -7.42 -2.41 -1.50
C LEU A 101 -8.06 -2.03 -0.17
N GLU A 102 -9.14 -2.69 0.24
CA GLU A 102 -9.74 -2.47 1.56
C GLU A 102 -8.77 -2.86 2.69
N SER A 103 -8.06 -3.98 2.53
CA SER A 103 -7.05 -4.40 3.51
C SER A 103 -5.86 -3.45 3.55
N LEU A 104 -5.41 -2.96 2.38
CA LEU A 104 -4.36 -1.96 2.27
C LEU A 104 -4.76 -0.65 2.97
N SER A 105 -5.97 -0.15 2.71
CA SER A 105 -6.53 1.03 3.39
C SER A 105 -6.41 0.92 4.91
N LYS A 106 -6.82 -0.22 5.48
CA LYS A 106 -6.76 -0.46 6.93
C LYS A 106 -5.32 -0.45 7.45
N ILE A 107 -4.39 -1.08 6.73
CA ILE A 107 -2.96 -1.12 7.10
C ILE A 107 -2.36 0.28 7.10
N LEU A 108 -2.56 1.03 6.01
CA LEU A 108 -2.03 2.38 5.85
C LEU A 108 -2.57 3.33 6.91
N ARG A 109 -3.88 3.24 7.20
CA ARG A 109 -4.51 4.03 8.26
C ARG A 109 -3.94 3.70 9.63
N HIS A 110 -3.72 2.42 9.91
CA HIS A 110 -3.13 1.98 11.16
C HIS A 110 -1.73 2.57 11.35
N PHE A 111 -0.88 2.51 10.32
CA PHE A 111 0.45 3.12 10.37
C PHE A 111 0.40 4.62 10.58
N GLY A 112 -0.34 5.34 9.72
CA GLY A 112 -0.47 6.79 9.83
C GLY A 112 -1.03 7.25 11.18
N SER A 113 -1.75 6.38 11.90
CA SER A 113 -2.24 6.67 13.25
C SER A 113 -1.25 6.33 14.36
N SER A 114 -0.25 5.49 14.08
CA SER A 114 0.72 4.97 15.07
C SER A 114 2.01 5.79 15.20
N ILE A 115 2.31 6.61 14.19
CA ILE A 115 3.38 7.63 14.18
C ILE A 115 2.79 9.03 14.37
#